data_AF-A0A256WKQ8-F1
#
_entry.id   AF-A0A256WKQ8-F1
#
_cell.length_a   1.000
_cell.length_b   1.000
_cell.length_c   1.000
_cell.angle_alpha   90.00
_cell.angle_beta   90.00
_cell.angle_gamma   90.00
#
_symmetry.space_group_name_H-M   'P 1'
#
loop_
_entity.id
_entity.type
_entity.pdbx_description
1 polymer ?
#
loop_
_entity_poly.entity_id
_entity_poly.type
_entity_poly.pdbx_seq_one_letter_code
_entity_poly.pdbx_strand_id
1 'polypeptide(L)'
;MAEQVNIFSGRATEYLGKQIAESYGQKLGKVSTAVFGDGEFQPSFDETIRGNTAKKVVAVIPYFGFARQDRKDKPRVSIGAKLMTNLLVAAGVDRIVTMDLHADQIQGFVDIPMDHLYASSIFVPYLQNLNLENLVAAGLMMEQGASSVRAICTHPVFSGNAVEKLSNSALEEIIVSDTMPVKPSNNITILSTAGIFADVIDKIHNFESISEHFKFTTIL
;
A
#
# COMPACT_ATOMS: atom_id res chain seq x y z
N MET A 1 -27.10 10.31 -15.08
CA MET A 1 -25.87 9.60 -15.49
C MET A 1 -25.30 8.97 -14.23
N ALA A 2 -24.90 7.70 -14.27
CA ALA A 2 -24.16 7.11 -13.16
C ALA A 2 -22.87 7.92 -12.97
N GLU A 3 -22.51 8.20 -11.72
CA GLU A 3 -21.22 8.84 -11.43
C GLU A 3 -20.11 7.87 -11.87
N GLN A 4 -19.08 8.37 -12.56
CA GLN A 4 -18.01 7.55 -13.10
C GLN A 4 -16.75 7.68 -12.24
N VAL A 5 -16.15 6.55 -11.86
CA VAL A 5 -14.86 6.52 -11.16
C VAL A 5 -13.73 6.63 -12.18
N ASN A 6 -12.86 7.63 -12.03
CA ASN A 6 -11.63 7.75 -12.82
C ASN A 6 -10.43 7.38 -11.96
N ILE A 7 -9.66 6.37 -12.37
CA ILE A 7 -8.46 5.93 -11.65
C ILE A 7 -7.24 6.42 -12.42
N PHE A 8 -6.33 7.10 -11.71
CA PHE A 8 -5.07 7.61 -12.25
C PHE A 8 -3.92 7.17 -11.35
N SER A 9 -2.69 7.15 -11.88
CA SER A 9 -1.50 6.82 -11.10
C SER A 9 -0.38 7.81 -11.36
N GLY A 10 0.40 8.07 -10.32
CA GLY A 10 1.73 8.67 -10.46
C GLY A 10 2.76 7.66 -10.99
N ARG A 11 3.99 8.16 -11.21
CA ARG A 11 5.09 7.41 -11.82
C ARG A 11 5.60 6.22 -11.00
N ALA A 12 5.72 6.39 -9.68
CA ALA A 12 6.37 5.41 -8.81
C ALA A 12 5.60 4.08 -8.70
N THR A 13 4.27 4.13 -8.84
CA THR A 13 3.37 2.99 -8.63
C THR A 13 2.44 2.75 -9.81
N GLU A 14 2.83 3.17 -11.03
CA GLU A 14 2.03 2.97 -12.24
C GLU A 14 1.70 1.49 -12.49
N TYR A 15 2.62 0.58 -12.16
CA TYR A 15 2.41 -0.87 -12.26
C TYR A 15 1.23 -1.35 -11.40
N LEU A 16 1.08 -0.83 -10.18
CA LEU A 16 0.00 -1.18 -9.27
C LEU A 16 -1.27 -0.44 -9.65
N GLY A 17 -1.18 0.82 -10.07
CA GLY A 17 -2.31 1.58 -10.59
C GLY A 17 -3.00 0.87 -11.77
N LYS A 18 -2.22 0.31 -12.70
CA LYS A 18 -2.76 -0.50 -13.82
C LYS A 18 -3.51 -1.73 -13.32
N GLN A 19 -2.91 -2.50 -12.42
CA GLN A 19 -3.54 -3.71 -11.86
C GLN A 19 -4.81 -3.38 -11.05
N ILE A 20 -4.84 -2.26 -10.31
CA ILE A 20 -6.03 -1.80 -9.59
C ILE A 20 -7.13 -1.45 -10.58
N ALA A 21 -6.82 -0.68 -11.63
CA ALA A 21 -7.82 -0.32 -12.65
C ALA A 21 -8.37 -1.56 -13.35
N GLU A 22 -7.50 -2.51 -13.71
CA GLU A 22 -7.88 -3.79 -14.32
C GLU A 22 -8.78 -4.62 -13.37
N SER A 23 -8.42 -4.71 -12.09
CA SER A 23 -9.20 -5.41 -11.06
C SER A 23 -10.57 -4.74 -10.83
N TYR A 24 -10.65 -3.42 -10.98
CA TYR A 24 -11.89 -2.65 -10.93
C TYR A 24 -12.75 -2.86 -12.21
N GLY A 25 -12.19 -3.40 -13.28
CA GLY A 25 -12.89 -3.60 -14.55
C GLY A 25 -12.79 -2.43 -15.52
N GLN A 26 -11.79 -1.56 -15.38
CA GLN A 26 -11.56 -0.44 -16.29
C GLN A 26 -10.09 -0.27 -16.69
N LYS A 27 -9.82 0.67 -17.61
CA LYS A 27 -8.46 1.05 -17.97
C LYS A 27 -7.96 2.17 -17.05
N LEU A 28 -6.66 2.16 -16.77
CA LEU A 28 -6.03 3.28 -16.08
C LEU A 28 -6.14 4.54 -16.94
N GLY A 29 -6.53 5.65 -16.31
CA GLY A 29 -6.63 6.93 -16.97
C GLY A 29 -5.27 7.47 -17.43
N LYS A 30 -5.28 8.34 -18.43
CA LYS A 30 -4.09 8.85 -19.09
C LYS A 30 -3.54 10.07 -18.37
N VAL A 31 -2.31 9.96 -17.89
CA VAL A 31 -1.55 11.05 -17.27
C VAL A 31 -0.17 11.13 -17.90
N SER A 32 0.25 12.35 -18.23
CA SER A 32 1.64 12.66 -18.56
C SER A 32 2.29 13.40 -17.40
N THR A 33 3.60 13.27 -17.24
CA THR A 33 4.37 14.07 -16.28
C THR A 33 5.64 14.57 -16.96
N ALA A 34 5.69 15.87 -17.21
CA ALA A 34 6.90 16.52 -17.69
C ALA A 34 7.88 16.70 -16.52
N VAL A 35 9.17 16.52 -16.78
CA VAL A 35 10.25 16.84 -15.83
C VAL A 35 11.15 17.85 -16.51
N PHE A 36 11.40 18.97 -15.83
CA PHE A 36 12.21 20.06 -16.35
C PHE A 36 13.66 19.90 -15.87
N GLY A 37 14.59 20.61 -16.55
CA GLY A 37 16.02 20.49 -16.28
C GLY A 37 16.46 20.95 -14.88
N ASP A 38 15.64 21.72 -14.19
CA ASP A 38 15.82 22.21 -12.82
C ASP A 38 15.27 21.25 -11.75
N GLY A 39 14.66 20.13 -12.15
CA GLY A 39 14.06 19.14 -11.26
C GLY A 39 12.59 19.40 -10.93
N GLU A 40 11.98 20.46 -11.45
CA GLU A 40 10.54 20.64 -11.38
C GLU A 40 9.82 19.56 -12.19
N PHE A 41 8.57 19.26 -11.81
CA PHE A 41 7.72 18.35 -12.56
C PHE A 41 6.30 18.90 -12.68
N GLN A 42 5.66 18.60 -13.81
CA GLN A 42 4.29 19.00 -14.08
C GLN A 42 3.47 17.77 -14.51
N PRO A 43 2.53 17.30 -13.67
CA PRO A 43 1.54 16.31 -14.08
C PRO A 43 0.45 16.96 -14.94
N SER A 44 -0.09 16.22 -15.90
CA SER A 44 -1.23 16.62 -16.73
C SER A 44 -2.13 15.43 -17.00
N PHE A 45 -3.44 15.63 -16.90
CA PHE A 45 -4.42 14.65 -17.37
C PHE A 45 -4.55 14.77 -18.89
N ASP A 46 -4.34 13.67 -19.61
CA ASP A 46 -4.39 13.65 -21.08
C ASP A 46 -5.78 13.25 -21.60
N GLU A 47 -6.78 13.28 -20.72
CA GLU A 47 -8.18 13.03 -21.04
C GLU A 47 -9.11 13.94 -20.23
N THR A 48 -10.37 14.04 -20.66
CA THR A 48 -11.33 14.91 -19.98
C THR A 48 -11.71 14.34 -18.62
N ILE A 49 -11.45 15.13 -17.59
CA ILE A 49 -12.01 14.94 -16.25
C ILE A 49 -13.30 15.77 -16.04
N ARG A 50 -13.69 16.62 -17.01
CA ARG A 50 -14.91 17.47 -16.95
C ARG A 50 -16.15 16.68 -17.35
N GLY A 51 -17.27 16.92 -16.66
CA GLY A 51 -18.48 16.06 -16.66
C GLY A 51 -18.52 15.11 -15.46
N ASN A 52 -17.31 14.78 -14.96
CA ASN A 52 -17.01 14.18 -13.67
C ASN A 52 -16.33 15.24 -12.80
N THR A 53 -16.88 16.46 -12.64
CA THR A 53 -16.32 17.47 -11.70
C THR A 53 -15.99 16.71 -10.43
N ALA A 54 -14.70 16.58 -10.09
CA ALA A 54 -14.26 15.62 -9.09
C ALA A 54 -14.95 15.97 -7.77
N LYS A 55 -16.08 15.31 -7.49
CA LYS A 55 -16.89 15.58 -6.30
C LYS A 55 -16.12 15.18 -5.06
N LYS A 56 -15.21 14.22 -5.23
CA LYS A 56 -14.26 13.72 -4.25
C LYS A 56 -12.96 13.35 -4.94
N VAL A 57 -11.84 13.73 -4.35
CA VAL A 57 -10.50 13.27 -4.69
C VAL A 57 -10.04 12.31 -3.59
N VAL A 58 -9.84 11.04 -3.95
CA VAL A 58 -9.36 10.01 -3.02
C VAL A 58 -7.89 9.73 -3.30
N ALA A 59 -7.03 9.93 -2.30
CA ALA A 59 -5.61 9.58 -2.39
C ALA A 59 -5.41 8.12 -1.98
N VAL A 60 -5.20 7.24 -2.96
CA VAL A 60 -4.81 5.84 -2.72
C VAL A 60 -3.29 5.78 -2.60
N ILE A 61 -2.79 5.49 -1.40
CA ILE A 61 -1.36 5.49 -1.06
C ILE A 61 -1.01 4.11 -0.47
N PRO A 62 -0.65 3.12 -1.31
CA PRO A 62 -0.40 1.75 -0.85
C PRO A 62 0.70 1.64 0.20
N TYR A 63 1.74 2.48 0.12
CA TYR A 63 2.77 2.60 1.15
C TYR A 63 2.94 4.06 1.57
N PHE A 64 2.61 4.37 2.82
CA PHE A 64 2.78 5.72 3.38
C PHE A 64 4.22 5.93 3.89
N GLY A 65 5.12 6.38 3.01
CA GLY A 65 6.58 6.40 3.27
C GLY A 65 7.06 7.22 4.49
N PHE A 66 6.25 8.17 4.97
CA PHE A 66 6.56 8.95 6.18
C PHE A 66 5.96 8.38 7.46
N ALA A 67 5.29 7.20 7.41
CA ALA A 67 4.61 6.60 8.55
C ALA A 67 5.53 6.36 9.76
N ARG A 68 6.82 6.13 9.54
CA ARG A 68 7.81 5.94 10.62
C ARG A 68 8.20 7.25 11.34
N GLN A 69 7.75 8.40 10.84
CA GLN A 69 7.95 9.73 11.44
C GLN A 69 6.62 10.25 12.02
N ASP A 70 5.96 9.43 12.83
CA ASP A 70 4.66 9.65 13.48
C ASP A 70 4.78 10.38 14.83
N ARG A 71 5.97 10.45 15.42
CA ARG A 71 6.21 11.13 16.69
C ARG A 71 7.58 11.79 16.72
N LYS A 72 7.77 12.71 17.67
CA LYS A 72 9.09 13.25 18.00
C LYS A 72 9.83 12.25 18.87
N ASP A 73 10.77 11.52 18.30
CA ASP A 73 11.70 10.65 19.03
C ASP A 73 12.80 11.47 19.75
N LYS A 74 13.10 12.66 19.25
CA LYS A 74 14.10 13.59 19.77
C LYS A 74 13.57 15.03 19.83
N PRO A 75 14.14 15.90 20.67
CA PRO A 75 13.82 17.33 20.64
C PRO A 75 14.12 17.94 19.26
N ARG A 76 13.23 18.83 18.79
CA ARG A 76 13.38 19.62 17.55
C ARG A 76 13.39 18.84 16.23
N VAL A 77 12.75 17.67 16.16
CA VAL A 77 12.44 16.98 14.90
C VAL A 77 11.00 17.28 14.45
N SER A 78 10.73 17.14 13.15
CA SER A 78 9.37 17.23 12.60
C SER A 78 8.61 15.92 12.80
N ILE A 79 7.28 16.00 12.80
CA ILE A 79 6.42 14.82 12.66
C ILE A 79 6.08 14.74 11.16
N GLY A 80 6.92 14.04 10.41
CA GLY A 80 6.84 13.96 8.94
C GLY A 80 5.48 13.43 8.47
N ALA A 81 4.93 12.42 9.13
CA ALA A 81 3.62 11.86 8.80
C ALA A 81 2.49 12.91 8.90
N LYS A 82 2.51 13.76 9.95
CA LYS A 82 1.54 14.85 10.14
C LYS A 82 1.71 15.96 9.09
N LEU A 83 2.96 16.29 8.72
CA LEU A 83 3.22 17.25 7.66
C LEU A 83 2.67 16.76 6.32
N MET A 84 2.97 15.52 5.94
CA MET A 84 2.53 14.97 4.65
C MET A 84 1.01 14.85 4.55
N THR A 85 0.36 14.42 5.62
CA THR A 85 -1.10 14.36 5.68
C THR A 85 -1.74 15.75 5.56
N ASN A 86 -1.21 16.76 6.25
CA ASN A 86 -1.66 18.14 6.10
C ASN A 86 -1.49 18.65 4.65
N LEU A 87 -0.40 18.29 3.96
CA LEU A 87 -0.19 18.67 2.56
C LEU A 87 -1.20 18.01 1.62
N LEU A 88 -1.56 16.74 1.86
CA LEU A 88 -2.61 16.06 1.09
C LEU A 88 -3.96 16.77 1.25
N VAL A 89 -4.35 17.09 2.49
CA VAL A 89 -5.59 17.83 2.76
C VAL A 89 -5.54 19.22 2.10
N ALA A 90 -4.44 19.95 2.24
CA ALA A 90 -4.28 21.27 1.64
C ALA A 90 -4.30 21.24 0.10
N ALA A 91 -3.85 20.13 -0.51
CA ALA A 91 -3.93 19.90 -1.96
C ALA A 91 -5.35 19.57 -2.45
N GLY A 92 -6.32 19.41 -1.54
CA GLY A 92 -7.72 19.14 -1.87
C GLY A 92 -8.09 17.65 -1.88
N VAL A 93 -7.35 16.80 -1.17
CA VAL A 93 -7.75 15.39 -0.96
C VAL A 93 -8.91 15.32 0.04
N ASP A 94 -9.97 14.60 -0.32
CA ASP A 94 -11.17 14.42 0.51
C ASP A 94 -11.17 13.13 1.33
N ARG A 95 -10.34 12.15 0.96
CA ARG A 95 -10.21 10.86 1.64
C ARG A 95 -8.85 10.22 1.31
N ILE A 96 -8.28 9.51 2.27
CA ILE A 96 -7.04 8.75 2.08
C ILE A 96 -7.36 7.26 2.21
N VAL A 97 -6.84 6.44 1.31
CA VAL A 97 -6.85 4.97 1.44
C VAL A 97 -5.40 4.50 1.48
N THR A 98 -5.04 3.73 2.49
CA THR A 98 -3.67 3.21 2.65
C THR A 98 -3.69 1.79 3.21
N MET A 99 -2.54 1.14 3.29
CA MET A 99 -2.40 -0.21 3.82
C MET A 99 -1.28 -0.25 4.86
N ASP A 100 -1.48 -0.99 5.96
CA ASP A 100 -0.52 -1.26 7.04
C ASP A 100 0.36 -0.08 7.45
N LEU A 101 -0.27 0.97 7.96
CA LEU A 101 0.39 2.08 8.64
C LEU A 101 1.33 1.57 9.73
N HIS A 102 2.48 2.23 9.87
CA HIS A 102 3.43 1.93 10.94
C HIS A 102 2.81 2.08 12.34
N ALA A 103 1.87 3.02 12.48
CA ALA A 103 1.15 3.31 13.71
C ALA A 103 -0.28 3.73 13.38
N ASP A 104 -1.28 3.07 13.98
CA ASP A 104 -2.70 3.35 13.74
C ASP A 104 -3.09 4.80 14.08
N GLN A 105 -2.35 5.43 15.01
CA GLN A 105 -2.57 6.82 15.44
C GLN A 105 -2.42 7.84 14.30
N ILE A 106 -1.74 7.48 13.21
CA ILE A 106 -1.60 8.34 12.02
C ILE A 106 -2.96 8.68 11.42
N GLN A 107 -3.97 7.81 11.56
CA GLN A 107 -5.34 8.12 11.13
C GLN A 107 -5.90 9.38 11.80
N GLY A 108 -5.50 9.65 13.06
CA GLY A 108 -5.86 10.86 13.80
C GLY A 108 -5.07 12.11 13.39
N PHE A 109 -4.19 12.04 12.39
CA PHE A 109 -3.47 13.22 11.88
C PHE A 109 -4.28 14.04 10.89
N VAL A 110 -5.42 13.56 10.42
CA VAL A 110 -6.30 14.27 9.50
C VAL A 110 -7.72 14.29 10.01
N ASP A 111 -8.48 15.30 9.58
CA ASP A 111 -9.91 15.42 9.87
C ASP A 111 -10.78 14.81 8.76
N ILE A 112 -10.17 14.47 7.62
CA ILE A 112 -10.84 13.73 6.52
C ILE A 112 -10.83 12.22 6.80
N PRO A 113 -11.77 11.44 6.23
CA PRO A 113 -11.75 9.99 6.36
C PRO A 113 -10.45 9.37 5.85
N MET A 114 -9.90 8.44 6.62
CA MET A 114 -8.74 7.65 6.26
C MET A 114 -9.07 6.16 6.41
N ASP A 115 -9.10 5.44 5.31
CA ASP A 115 -9.35 4.01 5.29
C ASP A 115 -8.01 3.26 5.36
N HIS A 116 -7.76 2.61 6.49
CA HIS A 116 -6.53 1.87 6.76
C HIS A 116 -6.76 0.36 6.55
N LEU A 117 -6.34 -0.14 5.40
CA LEU A 117 -6.44 -1.54 5.00
C LEU A 117 -5.36 -2.40 5.65
N TYR A 118 -5.65 -3.69 5.85
CA TYR A 118 -4.70 -4.66 6.40
C TYR A 118 -4.29 -5.69 5.36
N ALA A 119 -2.99 -5.88 5.16
CA ALA A 119 -2.50 -6.91 4.22
C ALA A 119 -2.66 -8.34 4.77
N SER A 120 -3.05 -8.49 6.04
CA SER A 120 -3.44 -9.80 6.58
C SER A 120 -4.51 -10.49 5.73
N SER A 121 -5.38 -9.72 5.06
CA SER A 121 -6.40 -10.25 4.14
C SER A 121 -5.83 -10.94 2.89
N ILE A 122 -4.61 -10.61 2.45
CA ILE A 122 -3.90 -11.36 1.39
C ILE A 122 -2.94 -12.41 1.95
N PHE A 123 -2.28 -12.13 3.08
CA PHE A 123 -1.27 -13.03 3.62
C PHE A 123 -1.89 -14.25 4.30
N VAL A 124 -2.96 -14.08 5.08
CA VAL A 124 -3.56 -15.19 5.82
C VAL A 124 -4.08 -16.29 4.89
N PRO A 125 -4.86 -16.01 3.83
CA PRO A 125 -5.29 -17.05 2.89
C PRO A 125 -4.12 -17.75 2.20
N TYR A 126 -3.07 -17.00 1.86
CA TYR A 126 -1.86 -17.56 1.26
C TYR A 126 -1.17 -18.56 2.20
N LEU A 127 -0.93 -18.18 3.46
CA LEU A 127 -0.32 -19.05 4.45
C LEU A 127 -1.17 -20.28 4.76
N GLN A 128 -2.50 -20.15 4.81
CA GLN A 128 -3.40 -21.27 5.01
C GLN A 128 -3.28 -22.30 3.88
N ASN A 129 -3.13 -21.86 2.64
CA ASN A 129 -2.94 -22.74 1.50
C ASN A 129 -1.59 -23.48 1.52
N LEU A 130 -0.61 -23.01 2.29
CA LEU A 130 0.66 -23.70 2.49
C LEU A 130 0.56 -24.88 3.49
N ASN A 131 -0.56 -25.04 4.21
CA ASN A 131 -0.79 -26.12 5.19
C ASN A 131 0.34 -26.26 6.23
N LEU A 132 0.78 -25.14 6.80
CA LEU A 132 1.90 -25.11 7.75
C LEU A 132 1.45 -25.53 9.17
N GLU A 133 2.23 -26.38 9.84
CA GLU A 133 1.90 -26.89 11.18
C GLU A 133 2.23 -25.90 12.32
N ASN A 134 3.21 -24.99 12.15
CA ASN A 134 3.63 -24.02 13.18
C ASN A 134 4.20 -22.71 12.58
N LEU A 135 3.67 -21.55 12.98
CA LEU A 135 4.15 -20.21 12.56
C LEU A 135 4.92 -19.53 13.70
N VAL A 136 6.24 -19.37 13.59
CA VAL A 136 7.07 -18.69 14.60
C VAL A 136 8.22 -17.89 13.95
N ALA A 137 8.75 -16.86 14.63
CA ALA A 137 9.64 -15.83 14.07
C ALA A 137 11.10 -16.25 13.75
N ALA A 138 11.58 -15.93 12.56
CA ALA A 138 12.79 -16.42 11.91
C ALA A 138 14.07 -16.82 12.69
N GLY A 139 14.92 -15.87 13.10
CA GLY A 139 16.32 -16.17 13.45
C GLY A 139 16.49 -17.04 14.70
N LEU A 140 15.84 -16.62 15.79
CA LEU A 140 15.82 -17.38 17.05
C LEU A 140 15.16 -18.75 16.86
N MET A 141 14.25 -18.89 15.90
CA MET A 141 13.50 -20.12 15.71
C MET A 141 14.33 -21.21 15.04
N MET A 142 15.16 -20.88 14.04
CA MET A 142 16.10 -21.88 13.49
C MET A 142 17.06 -22.38 14.57
N GLU A 143 17.61 -21.48 15.40
CA GLU A 143 18.48 -21.85 16.52
C GLU A 143 17.76 -22.67 17.60
N GLN A 144 16.45 -22.46 17.75
CA GLN A 144 15.59 -23.25 18.63
C GLN A 144 15.02 -24.52 17.98
N GLY A 145 15.46 -24.88 16.77
CA GLY A 145 15.11 -26.14 16.10
C GLY A 145 13.89 -26.07 15.17
N ALA A 146 13.47 -24.88 14.72
CA ALA A 146 12.45 -24.75 13.69
C ALA A 146 12.88 -25.46 12.40
N SER A 147 11.96 -26.22 11.82
CA SER A 147 12.21 -26.99 10.60
C SER A 147 12.39 -26.08 9.38
N SER A 148 11.69 -24.94 9.37
CA SER A 148 11.90 -23.90 8.37
C SER A 148 11.39 -22.56 8.87
N VAL A 149 11.78 -21.51 8.15
CA VAL A 149 11.47 -20.14 8.50
C VAL A 149 11.12 -19.36 7.24
N ARG A 150 10.04 -18.59 7.32
CA ARG A 150 9.62 -17.64 6.28
C ARG A 150 9.55 -16.23 6.85
N ALA A 151 9.65 -15.22 5.99
CA ALA A 151 9.42 -13.83 6.34
C ALA A 151 8.22 -13.28 5.56
N ILE A 152 7.42 -12.43 6.22
CA ILE A 152 6.28 -11.75 5.59
C ILE A 152 6.44 -10.25 5.77
N CYS A 153 6.24 -9.48 4.71
CA CYS A 153 6.38 -8.03 4.75
C CYS A 153 5.36 -7.34 3.84
N THR A 154 4.51 -6.48 4.42
CA THR A 154 3.60 -5.67 3.60
C THR A 154 4.37 -4.72 2.71
N HIS A 155 5.30 -3.93 3.24
CA HIS A 155 5.96 -2.88 2.46
C HIS A 155 7.43 -3.23 2.18
N PRO A 156 7.74 -3.89 1.04
CA PRO A 156 9.10 -4.32 0.72
C PRO A 156 9.95 -3.17 0.17
N VAL A 157 10.33 -2.22 1.04
CA VAL A 157 11.18 -1.08 0.66
C VAL A 157 12.54 -1.54 0.12
N PHE A 158 13.09 -2.63 0.67
CA PHE A 158 14.29 -3.35 0.21
C PHE A 158 15.44 -2.47 -0.31
N SER A 159 15.72 -1.37 0.39
CA SER A 159 16.79 -0.43 0.02
C SER A 159 18.19 -0.99 0.30
N GLY A 160 19.19 -0.51 -0.44
CA GLY A 160 20.59 -0.89 -0.24
C GLY A 160 20.85 -2.35 -0.61
N ASN A 161 21.57 -3.08 0.24
CA ASN A 161 21.87 -4.51 0.05
C ASN A 161 20.83 -5.45 0.66
N ALA A 162 19.59 -4.98 0.89
CA ALA A 162 18.55 -5.79 1.51
C ALA A 162 18.23 -7.06 0.71
N VAL A 163 18.06 -6.95 -0.62
CA VAL A 163 17.77 -8.09 -1.49
C VAL A 163 18.89 -9.12 -1.44
N GLU A 164 20.16 -8.69 -1.47
CA GLU A 164 21.32 -9.58 -1.38
C GLU A 164 21.35 -10.33 -0.03
N LYS A 165 21.15 -9.63 1.08
CA LYS A 165 21.07 -10.25 2.41
C LYS A 165 19.95 -11.27 2.53
N LEU A 166 18.81 -10.96 1.94
CA LEU A 166 17.64 -11.82 1.93
C LEU A 166 17.87 -13.07 1.06
N SER A 167 18.49 -12.92 -0.11
CA SER A 167 18.88 -14.06 -0.96
C SER A 167 19.92 -14.96 -0.31
N ASN A 168 20.79 -14.42 0.55
CA ASN A 168 21.82 -15.18 1.28
C ASN A 168 21.38 -15.63 2.68
N SER A 169 20.11 -15.46 3.03
CA SER A 169 19.57 -15.81 4.35
C SER A 169 19.12 -17.27 4.41
N ALA A 170 18.88 -17.77 5.62
CA ALA A 170 18.30 -19.10 5.86
C ALA A 170 16.75 -19.12 5.66
N LEU A 171 16.16 -18.05 5.14
CA LEU A 171 14.72 -17.96 4.90
C LEU A 171 14.34 -18.87 3.71
N GLU A 172 13.42 -19.80 3.94
CA GLU A 172 12.85 -20.66 2.90
C GLU A 172 12.08 -19.82 1.87
N GLU A 173 11.34 -18.83 2.36
CA GLU A 173 10.52 -17.96 1.54
C GLU A 173 10.33 -16.59 2.17
N ILE A 174 10.25 -15.57 1.32
CA ILE A 174 9.96 -14.19 1.67
C ILE A 174 8.70 -13.77 0.92
N ILE A 175 7.59 -13.64 1.64
CA ILE A 175 6.29 -13.31 1.08
C ILE A 175 6.09 -11.81 1.27
N VAL A 176 5.90 -11.08 0.18
CA VAL A 176 5.73 -9.62 0.21
C VAL A 176 4.48 -9.20 -0.52
N SER A 177 3.98 -8.01 -0.21
CA SER A 177 2.94 -7.40 -1.06
C SER A 177 3.55 -6.59 -2.20
N ASP A 178 2.75 -6.26 -3.20
CA ASP A 178 3.13 -5.38 -4.31
C ASP A 178 2.94 -3.87 -4.01
N THR A 179 2.74 -3.46 -2.74
CA THR A 179 2.64 -2.02 -2.37
C THR A 179 3.90 -1.21 -2.72
N MET A 180 5.04 -1.88 -2.95
CA MET A 180 6.28 -1.30 -3.46
C MET A 180 6.84 -2.18 -4.60
N PRO A 181 7.55 -1.61 -5.59
CA PRO A 181 8.08 -2.37 -6.70
C PRO A 181 9.23 -3.27 -6.25
N VAL A 182 9.05 -4.57 -6.38
CA VAL A 182 10.07 -5.59 -6.06
C VAL A 182 10.35 -6.43 -7.30
N LYS A 183 11.63 -6.72 -7.53
CA LYS A 183 12.02 -7.70 -8.55
C LYS A 183 11.77 -9.11 -8.00
N PRO A 184 11.02 -9.97 -8.69
CA PRO A 184 10.91 -11.37 -8.32
C PRO A 184 12.30 -12.02 -8.20
N SER A 185 12.48 -12.89 -7.22
CA SER A 185 13.65 -13.74 -7.07
C SER A 185 13.19 -15.15 -6.68
N ASN A 186 14.12 -16.12 -6.68
CA ASN A 186 13.77 -17.52 -6.43
C ASN A 186 13.10 -17.79 -5.08
N ASN A 187 13.32 -16.93 -4.09
CA ASN A 187 12.75 -17.05 -2.74
C ASN A 187 11.83 -15.88 -2.35
N ILE A 188 11.47 -14.99 -3.29
CA ILE A 188 10.53 -13.89 -3.05
C ILE A 188 9.23 -14.15 -3.78
N THR A 189 8.16 -14.35 -3.01
CA THR A 189 6.78 -14.45 -3.50
C THR A 189 6.11 -13.08 -3.33
N ILE A 190 5.53 -12.55 -4.41
CA ILE A 190 4.82 -11.27 -4.40
C ILE A 190 3.32 -11.54 -4.49
N LEU A 191 2.57 -11.06 -3.49
CA LEU A 191 1.11 -11.12 -3.45
C LEU A 191 0.53 -9.76 -3.86
N SER A 192 -0.43 -9.78 -4.78
CA SER A 192 -1.03 -8.52 -5.26
C SER A 192 -2.06 -7.98 -4.27
N THR A 193 -2.00 -6.66 -4.05
CA THR A 193 -2.98 -5.88 -3.28
C THR A 193 -4.04 -5.24 -4.16
N ALA A 194 -3.92 -5.36 -5.49
CA ALA A 194 -4.76 -4.66 -6.45
C ALA A 194 -6.26 -4.94 -6.27
N GLY A 195 -6.62 -6.21 -6.01
CA GLY A 195 -8.00 -6.62 -5.80
C GLY A 195 -8.66 -5.96 -4.60
N ILE A 196 -7.92 -5.79 -3.49
CA ILE A 196 -8.44 -5.14 -2.28
C ILE A 196 -8.63 -3.64 -2.53
N PHE A 197 -7.64 -2.97 -3.13
CA PHE A 197 -7.77 -1.55 -3.45
C PHE A 197 -8.94 -1.31 -4.42
N ALA A 198 -9.12 -2.18 -5.42
CA ALA A 198 -10.25 -2.09 -6.34
C ALA A 198 -11.60 -2.25 -5.63
N ASP A 199 -11.75 -3.26 -4.76
CA ASP A 199 -12.98 -3.47 -3.98
C ASP A 199 -13.28 -2.27 -3.06
N VAL A 200 -12.26 -1.71 -2.42
CA VAL A 200 -12.42 -0.53 -1.55
C VAL A 200 -12.81 0.72 -2.36
N ILE A 201 -12.23 0.92 -3.54
CA ILE A 201 -12.63 2.01 -4.44
C ILE A 201 -14.11 1.86 -4.83
N ASP A 202 -14.55 0.65 -5.16
CA ASP A 202 -15.94 0.38 -5.50
C ASP A 202 -16.90 0.65 -4.33
N LYS A 203 -16.56 0.16 -3.14
CA LYS A 203 -17.35 0.39 -1.94
C LYS A 203 -17.42 1.87 -1.55
N ILE A 204 -16.32 2.61 -1.67
CA ILE A 204 -16.32 4.07 -1.43
C ILE A 204 -17.23 4.78 -2.44
N HIS A 205 -17.22 4.35 -3.69
CA HIS A 205 -18.07 4.92 -4.74
C HIS A 205 -19.56 4.62 -4.50
N ASN A 206 -19.89 3.39 -4.09
CA ASN A 206 -21.24 2.92 -3.84
C ASN A 206 -21.77 3.22 -2.41
N PHE A 207 -20.98 3.91 -1.58
CA PHE A 207 -21.29 4.20 -0.17
C PHE A 207 -21.53 2.95 0.68
N GLU A 208 -20.83 1.87 0.36
CA GLU A 208 -20.91 0.59 1.05
C GLU A 208 -19.87 0.47 2.16
N SER A 209 -20.08 -0.50 3.07
CA SER A 209 -19.15 -0.71 4.18
C SER A 209 -17.88 -1.41 3.70
N ILE A 210 -16.75 -0.79 3.98
CA ILE A 210 -15.41 -1.40 3.81
C ILE A 210 -15.00 -2.28 5.00
N SER A 211 -15.84 -2.39 6.04
CA SER A 211 -15.50 -3.05 7.31
C SER A 211 -15.14 -4.52 7.18
N GLU A 212 -15.55 -5.17 6.10
CA GLU A 212 -15.23 -6.58 5.84
C GLU A 212 -13.74 -6.81 5.62
N HIS A 213 -13.01 -5.81 5.10
CA HIS A 213 -11.55 -5.86 4.98
C HIS A 213 -10.83 -5.72 6.32
N PHE A 214 -11.54 -5.34 7.38
CA PHE A 214 -11.02 -5.22 8.75
C PHE A 214 -11.40 -6.41 9.63
N LYS A 215 -12.10 -7.42 9.09
CA LYS A 215 -12.39 -8.63 9.85
C LYS A 215 -11.10 -9.43 10.01
N PHE A 216 -10.47 -9.24 11.16
CA PHE A 216 -9.51 -10.19 11.69
C PHE A 216 -10.28 -11.49 11.90
N THR A 217 -10.13 -12.45 11.00
CA THR A 217 -10.40 -13.82 11.42
C THR A 217 -9.37 -14.08 12.51
N THR A 218 -9.82 -14.20 13.76
CA THR A 218 -8.98 -14.55 14.90
C THR A 218 -8.42 -15.94 14.63
N ILE A 219 -7.23 -16.01 14.02
CA ILE A 219 -6.53 -17.26 13.67
C ILE A 219 -5.11 -17.24 14.25
N LEU A 220 -5.00 -16.79 15.50
CA LEU A 220 -3.91 -17.17 16.38
C LEU A 220 -4.52 -17.82 17.62
#